data_AF-A0A6M8FP26-F1
#
_entry.id   AF-A0A6M8FP26-F1
#
_cell.length_a   1.000
_cell.length_b   1.000
_cell.length_c   1.000
_cell.angle_alpha   90.00
_cell.angle_beta   90.00
_cell.angle_gamma   90.00
#
_symmetry.space_group_name_H-M   'P 1'
#
loop_
_entity.id
_entity.type
_entity.pdbx_description
1 polymer ?
#
loop_
_entity_poly.entity_id
_entity_poly.type
_entity_poly.pdbx_seq_one_letter_code
_entity_poly.pdbx_strand_id
1 'polypeptide(L)'
;MRTVLLLISTLLISVTANSAELSKSEALDLAELFILENGFTDASAKEVKSILESKGITWTDESQKKLIHHVFTVHPKAIGIKPWYPWAGEGWSVAFLRTKTDPSTEYNCRVVTINANGSNIQIMHKNGHCKTFSGL
;
A
#
# COMPACT_ATOMS: atom_id res chain seq x y z
N MET A 1 -36.38 -38.48 -43.18
CA MET A 1 -36.59 -38.69 -41.73
C MET A 1 -35.48 -37.99 -40.96
N ARG A 2 -35.87 -37.02 -40.12
CA ARG A 2 -35.25 -36.49 -38.90
C ARG A 2 -33.73 -36.23 -38.85
N THR A 3 -33.43 -34.95 -39.09
CA THR A 3 -32.43 -34.09 -38.46
C THR A 3 -32.28 -34.32 -36.95
N VAL A 4 -31.05 -34.40 -36.43
CA VAL A 4 -30.72 -33.99 -35.05
C VAL A 4 -29.33 -33.36 -35.05
N LEU A 5 -29.29 -32.03 -35.03
CA LEU A 5 -28.10 -31.21 -34.79
C LEU A 5 -28.08 -30.89 -33.29
N LEU A 6 -27.14 -31.46 -32.54
CA LEU A 6 -26.96 -31.22 -31.11
C LEU A 6 -26.12 -29.95 -30.91
N LEU A 7 -26.80 -28.82 -30.71
CA LEU A 7 -26.21 -27.53 -30.34
C LEU A 7 -25.96 -27.52 -28.82
N ILE A 8 -24.72 -27.81 -28.42
CA ILE A 8 -24.24 -27.57 -27.05
C ILE A 8 -23.87 -26.09 -26.96
N SER A 9 -24.79 -25.26 -26.45
CA SER A 9 -24.48 -23.88 -26.03
C SER A 9 -23.88 -23.92 -24.62
N THR A 10 -22.56 -23.84 -24.51
CA THR A 10 -21.87 -23.55 -23.25
C THR A 10 -22.03 -22.06 -22.94
N LEU A 11 -22.94 -21.77 -22.02
CA LEU A 11 -23.12 -20.44 -21.45
C LEU A 11 -21.90 -20.11 -20.57
N LEU A 12 -20.92 -19.39 -21.13
CA LEU A 12 -19.84 -18.78 -20.37
C LEU A 12 -20.42 -17.66 -19.50
N ILE A 13 -20.66 -17.96 -18.23
CA ILE A 13 -20.93 -16.95 -17.21
C ILE A 13 -19.59 -16.29 -16.88
N SER A 14 -19.29 -15.18 -17.55
CA SER A 14 -18.17 -14.31 -17.17
C SER A 14 -18.51 -13.67 -15.83
N VAL A 15 -17.94 -14.20 -14.75
CA VAL A 15 -17.94 -13.52 -13.45
C VAL A 15 -17.03 -12.29 -13.60
N THR A 16 -17.63 -11.12 -13.82
CA THR A 16 -16.91 -9.86 -13.70
C THR A 16 -16.64 -9.63 -12.22
N ALA A 17 -15.40 -9.88 -11.80
CA ALA A 17 -14.90 -9.44 -10.51
C ALA A 17 -14.91 -7.90 -10.50
N ASN A 18 -16.04 -7.29 -10.13
CA ASN A 18 -16.11 -5.88 -9.82
C ASN A 18 -15.27 -5.65 -8.56
N SER A 19 -14.01 -5.30 -8.74
CA SER A 19 -13.15 -4.92 -7.63
C SER A 19 -13.61 -3.54 -7.16
N ALA A 20 -14.25 -3.51 -5.99
CA ALA A 20 -14.72 -2.26 -5.39
C ALA A 20 -13.52 -1.32 -5.20
N GLU A 21 -13.74 -0.03 -5.50
CA GLU A 21 -12.72 1.00 -5.28
C GLU A 21 -12.53 1.22 -3.78
N LEU A 22 -11.27 1.31 -3.35
CA LEU A 22 -10.90 1.56 -1.96
C LEU A 22 -11.36 2.95 -1.53
N SER A 23 -11.94 3.03 -0.33
CA SER A 23 -12.09 4.29 0.37
C SER A 23 -10.74 4.88 0.79
N LYS A 24 -10.73 6.19 1.08
CA LYS A 24 -9.54 6.90 1.64
C LYS A 24 -8.99 6.18 2.88
N SER A 25 -9.86 5.71 3.77
CA SER A 25 -9.47 5.04 5.02
C SER A 25 -8.84 3.68 4.75
N GLU A 26 -9.43 2.88 3.87
CA GLU A 26 -8.88 1.56 3.52
C GLU A 26 -7.52 1.69 2.83
N ALA A 27 -7.35 2.69 1.95
CA ALA A 27 -6.07 2.97 1.32
C ALA A 27 -5.00 3.42 2.32
N LEU A 28 -5.36 4.23 3.33
CA LEU A 28 -4.47 4.59 4.42
C LEU A 28 -4.04 3.36 5.22
N ASP A 29 -5.00 2.55 5.66
CA ASP A 29 -4.73 1.34 6.45
C ASP A 29 -3.85 0.35 5.70
N LEU A 30 -4.10 0.16 4.40
CA LEU A 30 -3.28 -0.70 3.54
C LEU A 30 -1.87 -0.15 3.36
N ALA A 31 -1.70 1.16 3.18
CA ALA A 31 -0.39 1.77 3.03
C ALA A 31 0.45 1.64 4.32
N GLU A 32 -0.15 1.93 5.49
CA GLU A 32 0.53 1.79 6.77
C GLU A 32 0.91 0.33 7.03
N LEU A 33 0.01 -0.61 6.73
CA LEU A 33 0.30 -2.02 6.85
C LEU A 33 1.45 -2.46 5.94
N PHE A 34 1.45 -2.01 4.69
CA PHE A 34 2.53 -2.29 3.74
C PHE A 34 3.90 -1.80 4.25
N ILE A 35 3.96 -0.61 4.86
CA ILE A 35 5.19 -0.06 5.45
C ILE A 35 5.71 -0.94 6.59
N LEU A 36 4.80 -1.42 7.45
CA LEU A 36 5.14 -2.30 8.58
C LEU A 36 5.62 -3.67 8.11
N GLU A 37 4.86 -4.34 7.23
CA GLU A 37 5.16 -5.70 6.76
C GLU A 37 6.44 -5.79 5.93
N ASN A 38 6.83 -4.69 5.28
CA ASN A 38 8.04 -4.63 4.45
C ASN A 38 9.23 -3.96 5.15
N GLY A 39 9.06 -3.57 6.41
CA GLY A 39 10.15 -3.08 7.24
C GLY A 39 10.72 -1.72 6.81
N PHE A 40 9.93 -0.89 6.13
CA PHE A 40 10.35 0.46 5.71
C PHE A 40 10.30 1.50 6.84
N THR A 41 9.93 1.07 8.04
CA THR A 41 9.59 1.91 9.21
C THR A 41 10.71 2.01 10.23
N ASP A 42 10.76 3.09 11.03
CA ASP A 42 11.54 3.23 12.29
C ASP A 42 10.89 2.74 13.58
N ALA A 43 9.69 2.17 13.50
CA ALA A 43 9.13 1.45 14.62
C ALA A 43 10.05 0.29 15.04
N SER A 44 10.19 0.09 16.35
CA SER A 44 10.94 -1.04 16.89
C SER A 44 10.27 -2.37 16.54
N ALA A 45 11.04 -3.45 16.51
CA ALA A 45 10.48 -4.80 16.23
C ALA A 45 9.34 -5.18 17.18
N LYS A 46 9.39 -4.72 18.44
CA LYS A 46 8.33 -4.93 19.43
C LYS A 46 7.04 -4.20 19.04
N GLU A 47 7.14 -2.95 18.60
CA GLU A 47 5.99 -2.15 18.16
C GLU A 47 5.37 -2.74 16.88
N VAL A 48 6.20 -3.07 15.88
CA VAL A 48 5.73 -3.69 14.63
C VAL A 48 5.04 -5.01 14.92
N LYS A 49 5.65 -5.88 15.73
CA LYS A 49 5.04 -7.14 16.16
C LYS A 49 3.66 -6.92 16.78
N SER A 50 3.56 -6.02 17.76
CA SER A 50 2.30 -5.73 18.44
C SER A 50 1.21 -5.24 17.49
N ILE A 51 1.55 -4.39 16.51
CA ILE A 51 0.57 -3.86 15.55
C ILE A 51 0.10 -4.97 14.60
N LEU A 52 1.03 -5.77 14.06
CA LEU A 52 0.68 -6.85 13.13
C LEU A 52 -0.18 -7.91 13.82
N GLU A 53 0.17 -8.33 15.03
CA GLU A 53 -0.61 -9.29 15.81
C GLU A 53 -2.02 -8.75 16.13
N SER A 54 -2.16 -7.45 16.41
CA SER A 54 -3.48 -6.83 16.62
C SER A 54 -4.37 -6.84 15.37
N LYS A 55 -3.77 -6.92 14.18
CA LYS A 55 -4.45 -7.05 12.88
C LYS A 55 -4.61 -8.53 12.46
N GLY A 56 -4.30 -9.48 13.34
CA GLY A 56 -4.39 -10.91 13.06
C GLY A 56 -3.27 -11.44 12.14
N ILE A 57 -2.18 -10.69 11.98
CA ILE A 57 -1.05 -11.05 11.12
C ILE A 57 0.06 -11.65 11.97
N THR A 58 0.42 -12.89 11.66
CA THR A 58 1.45 -13.62 12.40
C THR A 58 2.82 -13.00 12.20
N TRP A 59 3.50 -12.70 13.30
CA TRP A 59 4.89 -12.29 13.30
C TRP A 59 5.81 -13.48 12.99
N THR A 60 6.67 -13.36 11.96
CA THR A 60 7.57 -14.42 11.53
C THR A 60 9.04 -13.97 11.54
N ASP A 61 9.97 -14.92 11.46
CA ASP A 61 11.41 -14.61 11.28
C ASP A 61 11.66 -13.80 10.00
N GLU A 62 10.86 -14.00 8.95
CA GLU A 62 10.95 -13.21 7.71
C GLU A 62 10.51 -11.76 7.96
N SER A 63 9.45 -11.53 8.73
CA SER A 63 9.03 -10.19 9.17
C SER A 63 10.16 -9.48 9.92
N GLN A 64 10.87 -10.21 10.79
CA GLN A 64 12.02 -9.69 11.52
C GLN A 64 13.20 -9.35 10.58
N LYS A 65 13.51 -10.24 9.62
CA LYS A 65 14.57 -9.99 8.62
C LYS A 65 14.28 -8.73 7.80
N LYS A 66 13.04 -8.54 7.35
CA LYS A 66 12.65 -7.35 6.59
C LYS A 66 12.91 -6.05 7.34
N LEU A 67 12.61 -5.99 8.64
CA LEU A 67 12.94 -4.82 9.47
C LEU A 67 14.46 -4.54 9.55
N ILE A 68 15.27 -5.60 9.61
CA ILE A 68 16.73 -5.47 9.69
C ILE A 68 17.32 -5.06 8.33
N HIS A 69 16.74 -5.49 7.22
CA HIS A 69 17.27 -5.23 5.87
C HIS A 69 16.80 -3.91 5.24
N HIS A 70 15.58 -3.47 5.52
CA HIS A 70 14.98 -2.26 4.91
C HIS A 70 15.09 -0.99 5.77
N VAL A 71 15.78 -1.09 6.91
CA VAL A 71 16.20 -0.04 7.87
C VAL A 71 15.59 1.35 7.61
N PHE A 72 14.59 1.69 8.43
CA PHE A 72 14.31 3.05 8.92
C PHE A 72 14.23 4.12 7.83
N THR A 73 13.40 3.92 6.82
CA THR A 73 13.25 4.92 5.75
C THR A 73 12.21 5.98 6.06
N VAL A 74 11.15 5.60 6.78
CA VAL A 74 10.01 6.46 7.12
C VAL A 74 9.43 6.17 8.50
N HIS A 75 8.65 7.09 9.02
CA HIS A 75 7.78 6.85 10.16
C HIS A 75 6.62 5.91 9.78
N PRO A 76 6.11 5.10 10.72
CA PRO A 76 5.06 4.10 10.45
C PRO A 76 3.70 4.71 10.09
N LYS A 77 3.48 5.98 10.42
CA LYS A 77 2.21 6.67 10.23
C LYS A 77 2.25 7.59 9.03
N ALA A 78 1.18 7.55 8.25
CA ALA A 78 1.02 8.45 7.12
C ALA A 78 0.89 9.90 7.62
N ILE A 79 1.35 10.86 6.81
CA ILE A 79 1.21 12.31 7.05
C ILE A 79 0.21 12.95 6.08
N GLY A 80 -0.25 12.19 5.10
CA GLY A 80 -1.05 12.70 3.99
C GLY A 80 -1.51 11.60 3.05
N ILE A 81 -2.64 11.82 2.40
CA ILE A 81 -3.14 10.96 1.32
C ILE A 81 -3.83 11.82 0.27
N LYS A 82 -3.64 11.47 -1.00
CA LYS A 82 -4.32 12.09 -2.13
C LYS A 82 -4.79 11.05 -3.14
N PRO A 83 -5.96 11.24 -3.78
CA PRO A 83 -6.27 10.52 -5.00
C PRO A 83 -5.34 11.03 -6.10
N TRP A 84 -4.84 10.12 -6.94
CA TRP A 84 -4.08 10.39 -8.17
C TRP A 84 -2.98 11.47 -8.05
N TYR A 85 -1.71 11.04 -8.06
CA TYR A 85 -0.59 11.98 -8.14
C TYR A 85 0.09 11.87 -9.51
N PRO A 86 0.63 12.95 -10.11
CA PRO A 86 1.11 12.99 -11.52
C PRO A 86 2.22 11.99 -11.92
N TRP A 87 2.63 11.08 -11.04
CA TRP A 87 3.57 9.98 -11.28
C TRP A 87 3.20 8.67 -10.55
N ALA A 88 2.03 8.63 -9.90
CA ALA A 88 1.53 7.50 -9.14
C ALA A 88 0.48 6.67 -9.90
N GLY A 89 -0.07 7.20 -10.99
CA GLY A 89 -1.16 6.56 -11.72
C GLY A 89 -2.52 6.72 -11.02
N GLU A 90 -3.52 6.00 -11.54
CA GLU A 90 -4.88 5.96 -10.97
C GLU A 90 -4.90 5.20 -9.63
N GLY A 91 -5.57 5.78 -8.63
CA GLY A 91 -5.65 5.24 -7.27
C GLY A 91 -5.19 6.23 -6.20
N TRP A 92 -4.54 5.72 -5.15
CA TRP A 92 -4.17 6.48 -3.95
C TRP A 92 -2.66 6.67 -3.83
N SER A 93 -2.27 7.84 -3.34
CA SER A 93 -0.89 8.20 -3.00
C SER A 93 -0.82 8.60 -1.52
N VAL A 94 -0.13 7.80 -0.71
CA VAL A 94 -0.04 7.96 0.74
C VAL A 94 1.38 8.34 1.13
N ALA A 95 1.55 9.49 1.77
CA ALA A 95 2.85 10.04 2.12
C ALA A 95 3.26 9.67 3.54
N PHE A 96 4.53 9.34 3.72
CA PHE A 96 5.17 9.04 5.00
C PHE A 96 6.41 9.91 5.18
N LEU A 97 6.54 10.48 6.37
CA LEU A 97 7.68 11.33 6.70
C LEU A 97 8.95 10.47 6.83
N ARG A 98 10.06 10.93 6.25
CA ARG A 98 11.35 10.26 6.36
C ARG A 98 12.02 10.53 7.70
N THR A 99 12.62 9.50 8.28
CA THR A 99 13.23 9.49 9.62
C THR A 99 14.59 10.21 9.64
N LYS A 100 15.34 10.08 8.54
CA LYS A 100 16.61 10.77 8.28
C LYS A 100 16.39 11.79 7.17
N THR A 101 15.88 12.95 7.53
CA THR A 101 15.97 14.14 6.68
C THR A 101 17.18 14.93 7.13
N ASP A 102 18.06 15.26 6.18
CA ASP A 102 19.00 16.37 6.38
C ASP A 102 18.14 17.61 6.72
N PRO A 103 18.47 18.41 7.74
CA PRO A 103 17.70 19.60 8.09
C PRO A 103 17.49 20.57 6.91
N SER A 104 18.38 20.55 5.91
CA SER A 104 18.24 21.31 4.66
C SER A 104 17.22 20.75 3.66
N THR A 105 16.74 19.53 3.89
CA THR A 105 15.80 18.76 3.03
C THR A 105 14.41 18.62 3.64
N GLU A 106 14.00 19.64 4.40
CA GLU A 106 12.83 19.81 5.28
C GLU A 106 11.46 19.32 4.75
N TYR A 107 11.37 18.78 3.53
CA TYR A 107 10.13 18.39 2.87
C TYR A 107 10.17 17.05 2.11
N ASN A 108 11.10 16.13 2.36
CA ASN A 108 11.14 14.86 1.62
C ASN A 108 10.31 13.75 2.31
N CYS A 109 9.15 13.40 1.74
CA CYS A 109 8.39 12.20 2.11
C CYS A 109 8.67 11.04 1.15
N ARG A 110 8.47 9.80 1.61
CA ARG A 110 8.20 8.68 0.70
C ARG A 110 6.72 8.59 0.45
N VAL A 111 6.34 8.09 -0.72
CA VAL A 111 4.93 7.91 -1.09
C VAL A 111 4.72 6.45 -1.42
N VAL A 112 3.73 5.83 -0.78
CA VAL A 112 3.17 4.55 -1.19
C VAL A 112 2.07 4.82 -2.20
N THR A 113 2.12 4.14 -3.34
CA THR A 113 1.07 4.20 -4.37
C THR A 113 0.28 2.91 -4.37
N ILE A 114 -1.04 3.01 -4.47
CA ILE A 114 -1.99 1.90 -4.43
C ILE A 114 -2.98 2.11 -5.57
N ASN A 115 -3.24 1.10 -6.41
CA ASN A 115 -4.29 1.19 -7.41
C ASN A 115 -5.67 1.38 -6.75
N ALA A 116 -6.65 1.92 -7.48
CA ALA A 116 -8.01 2.13 -6.98
C ALA A 116 -8.64 0.86 -6.34
N ASN A 117 -8.28 -0.31 -6.85
CA ASN A 117 -8.77 -1.61 -6.36
C ASN A 117 -7.92 -2.26 -5.25
N GLY A 118 -6.90 -1.56 -4.73
CA GLY A 118 -5.98 -2.08 -3.71
C GLY A 118 -4.84 -2.95 -4.21
N SER A 119 -4.73 -3.17 -5.51
CA SER A 119 -3.58 -3.87 -6.10
C SER A 119 -2.37 -2.94 -6.30
N ASN A 120 -1.23 -3.55 -6.67
CA ASN A 120 0.00 -2.84 -7.07
C ASN A 120 0.50 -1.82 -6.02
N ILE A 121 0.60 -2.26 -4.77
CA ILE A 121 1.13 -1.44 -3.68
C ILE A 121 2.65 -1.38 -3.80
N GLN A 122 3.20 -0.17 -3.89
CA GLN A 122 4.64 0.03 -4.00
C GLN A 122 5.07 1.31 -3.29
N ILE A 123 6.28 1.30 -2.72
CA ILE A 123 6.91 2.52 -2.20
C ILE A 123 7.71 3.20 -3.32
N MET A 124 7.45 4.48 -3.52
CA MET A 124 8.15 5.29 -4.51
C MET A 124 9.48 5.78 -3.96
N HIS A 125 10.56 5.49 -4.69
CA HIS A 125 11.90 5.98 -4.39
C HIS A 125 12.14 7.44 -4.83
N LYS A 126 11.17 8.07 -5.51
CA LYS A 126 11.16 9.52 -5.74
C LYS A 126 10.68 10.23 -4.48
N ASN A 127 11.40 11.27 -4.05
CA ASN A 127 10.95 12.06 -2.91
C ASN A 127 9.70 12.87 -3.31
N GLY A 128 8.64 12.78 -2.52
CA GLY A 128 7.52 13.71 -2.58
C GLY A 128 7.82 14.93 -1.72
N HIS A 129 7.16 16.06 -2.02
CA HIS A 129 7.18 17.22 -1.14
C HIS A 129 6.11 17.03 -0.06
N CYS A 130 6.50 16.91 1.21
CA CYS A 130 5.58 16.68 2.34
C CYS A 130 4.42 17.69 2.35
N LYS A 131 4.69 18.97 2.04
CA LYS A 131 3.67 20.04 1.96
C LYS A 131 2.57 19.74 0.95
N THR A 132 2.89 19.01 -0.11
CA THR A 132 1.89 18.64 -1.11
C THR A 132 0.93 17.59 -0.58
N PHE A 133 1.29 16.82 0.44
CA PHE A 133 0.44 15.76 1.00
C PHE A 133 -0.10 16.11 2.40
N SER A 134 0.49 17.07 3.10
CA SER A 134 0.11 17.46 4.47
C SER A 134 -1.36 17.85 4.58
N GLY A 135 -2.06 17.28 5.56
CA GLY A 135 -3.46 17.60 5.87
C GLY A 135 -4.36 16.37 5.97
N LEU A 136 -3.90 15.35 6.70
CA LEU A 136 -4.63 14.09 6.90
C LEU A 136 -6.04 14.30 7.48
#